data_AF-A0A968WEM3-F1
#
_entry.id   AF-A0A968WEM3-F1
#
_cell.length_a   1.000
_cell.length_b   1.000
_cell.length_c   1.000
_cell.angle_alpha   90.00
_cell.angle_beta   90.00
_cell.angle_gamma   90.00
#
_symmetry.space_group_name_H-M   'P 1'
#
loop_
_entity.id
_entity.type
_entity.pdbx_description
1 polymer ?
#
loop_
_entity_poly.entity_id
_entity_poly.type
_entity_poly.pdbx_seq_one_letter_code
_entity_poly.pdbx_strand_id
1 'polypeptide(L)'
;MKNRNGKKEKLPLQITEKRDDKTVSLTFNPPVEPGKTITIALQPIRNPSVEGVYLFGVTAFPAGEQSHGQFLGYGRLHFYRNNNSLFSPFGW
;
A
#
# COMPACT_ATOMS: atom_id res chain seq x y z
N MET A 1 -12.48 24.87 2.34
CA MET A 1 -11.22 24.14 2.07
C MET A 1 -10.42 24.05 3.36
N LYS A 2 -10.19 22.85 3.91
CA LYS A 2 -9.50 22.67 5.21
C LYS A 2 -7.98 22.65 4.97
N ASN A 3 -7.29 23.66 5.50
CA ASN A 3 -5.86 23.89 5.36
C ASN A 3 -5.08 22.72 6.00
N ARG A 4 -4.28 21.97 5.21
CA ARG A 4 -3.49 20.82 5.66
C ARG A 4 -1.99 21.18 5.66
N ASN A 5 -1.60 22.14 6.48
CA ASN A 5 -0.19 22.42 6.78
C ASN A 5 0.38 21.43 7.82
N GLY A 6 0.10 20.13 7.65
CA GLY A 6 0.76 19.09 8.43
C GLY A 6 2.20 18.92 7.92
N LYS A 7 3.18 19.37 8.71
CA LYS A 7 4.61 19.14 8.42
C LYS A 7 4.83 17.64 8.24
N LYS A 8 5.11 17.19 7.02
CA LYS A 8 5.37 15.78 6.71
C LYS A 8 6.77 15.45 7.22
N GLU A 9 6.85 14.71 8.31
CA GLU A 9 8.12 14.20 8.84
C GLU A 9 8.49 12.90 8.13
N LYS A 10 9.71 12.81 7.61
CA LYS A 10 10.23 11.56 7.06
C LYS A 10 10.73 10.71 8.22
N LEU A 11 9.97 9.67 8.56
CA LEU A 11 10.40 8.71 9.57
C LEU A 11 11.51 7.80 9.02
N PRO A 12 12.54 7.47 9.82
CA PRO A 12 13.50 6.44 9.47
C PRO A 12 12.76 5.10 9.30
N LEU A 13 12.97 4.47 8.15
CA LEU A 13 12.24 3.29 7.73
C LEU A 13 13.19 2.31 7.05
N GLN A 14 13.11 1.04 7.46
CA GLN A 14 13.72 -0.08 6.75
C GLN A 14 12.63 -0.86 6.03
N ILE A 15 12.90 -1.26 4.80
CA ILE A 15 11.94 -1.97 3.94
C ILE A 15 12.54 -3.32 3.59
N THR A 16 11.74 -4.38 3.70
CA THR A 16 12.12 -5.73 3.25
C THR A 16 10.99 -6.31 2.43
N GLU A 17 11.31 -6.86 1.27
CA GLU A 17 10.35 -7.48 0.37
C GLU A 17 10.56 -8.99 0.32
N LYS A 18 9.49 -9.75 0.57
CA LYS A 18 9.44 -11.19 0.34
C LYS A 18 8.47 -11.46 -0.79
N ARG A 19 9.00 -11.67 -2.00
CA ARG A 19 8.19 -11.81 -3.21
C ARG A 19 7.35 -13.08 -3.22
N ASP A 20 7.90 -14.18 -2.72
CA ASP A 20 7.19 -15.46 -2.63
C ASP A 20 5.97 -15.35 -1.71
N ASP A 21 6.11 -14.64 -0.60
CA ASP A 21 5.05 -14.38 0.38
C ASP A 21 4.15 -13.18 0.02
N LYS A 22 4.41 -12.49 -1.11
CA LYS A 22 3.75 -11.25 -1.53
C LYS A 22 3.67 -10.20 -0.40
N THR A 23 4.73 -10.13 0.41
CA THR A 23 4.76 -9.36 1.66
C THR A 23 5.83 -8.27 1.58
N VAL A 24 5.45 -7.06 1.97
CA VAL A 24 6.37 -5.93 2.18
C VAL A 24 6.35 -5.59 3.66
N SER A 25 7.51 -5.73 4.31
CA SER A 25 7.69 -5.40 5.72
C SER A 25 8.29 -4.02 5.86
N LEU A 26 7.71 -3.22 6.75
CA LEU A 26 8.08 -1.85 7.06
C LEU A 26 8.48 -1.78 8.53
N THR A 27 9.76 -1.55 8.80
CA THR A 27 10.29 -1.46 10.18
C THR A 27 10.66 -0.02 10.49
N PHE A 28 10.01 0.55 11.50
CA PHE A 28 10.33 1.87 12.03
C PHE A 28 11.37 1.72 13.14
N ASN A 29 12.51 2.39 13.00
CA ASN A 29 13.55 2.44 14.03
C ASN A 29 14.05 3.88 14.19
N PRO A 30 13.65 4.61 15.25
CA PRO A 30 12.94 4.10 16.44
C PRO A 30 11.46 3.76 16.17
N PRO A 31 10.81 2.94 17.03
CA PRO A 31 9.39 2.63 16.92
C PRO A 31 8.51 3.88 16.93
N VAL A 32 7.36 3.82 16.26
CA VAL A 32 6.42 4.95 16.26
C VAL A 32 5.63 4.98 17.57
N GLU A 33 5.58 6.16 18.18
CA GLU A 33 4.82 6.39 19.40
C GLU A 33 3.30 6.17 19.21
N PRO A 34 2.60 5.68 20.25
CA PRO A 34 1.15 5.55 20.24
C PRO A 34 0.43 6.86 19.90
N GLY A 35 -0.74 6.75 19.25
CA GLY A 35 -1.58 7.91 18.89
C GLY A 35 -1.15 8.66 17.62
N LYS A 36 -0.01 8.30 17.00
CA LYS A 36 0.41 8.87 15.72
C LYS A 36 -0.30 8.19 14.54
N THR A 37 -0.73 8.99 13.57
CA THR A 37 -1.26 8.49 12.30
C THR A 37 -0.14 8.44 11.28
N ILE A 38 0.13 7.25 10.73
CA ILE A 38 1.13 7.05 9.67
C ILE A 38 0.39 6.88 8.34
N THR A 39 0.87 7.54 7.29
CA THR A 39 0.40 7.32 5.91
C THR A 39 1.49 6.60 5.13
N ILE A 40 1.18 5.39 4.64
CA ILE A 40 2.07 4.64 3.76
C ILE A 40 1.56 4.84 2.33
N ALA A 41 2.39 5.45 1.49
CA ALA A 41 2.11 5.58 0.07
C ALA A 41 2.81 4.46 -0.69
N LEU A 42 2.04 3.59 -1.34
CA LEU A 42 2.57 2.60 -2.27
C LEU A 42 2.63 3.23 -3.66
N GLN A 43 3.80 3.21 -4.28
CA GLN A 43 4.00 3.69 -5.64
C GLN A 43 4.24 2.50 -6.59
N PRO A 44 3.19 1.90 -7.16
CA PRO A 44 3.36 0.84 -8.15
C PRO A 44 4.01 1.39 -9.42
N ILE A 45 5.01 0.67 -9.94
CA ILE A 45 5.71 1.03 -11.18
C ILE A 45 4.93 0.56 -12.42
N ARG A 46 4.23 -0.58 -12.31
CA ARG A 46 3.44 -1.18 -13.39
C ARG A 46 2.19 -1.86 -12.82
N ASN A 47 1.11 -1.81 -13.58
CA ASN A 47 -0.12 -2.55 -13.28
C ASN A 47 0.13 -4.07 -13.34
N PRO A 48 -0.64 -4.87 -12.57
CA PRO A 48 -0.59 -6.33 -12.64
C PRO A 48 -1.00 -6.84 -14.03
N SER A 49 -0.54 -8.04 -14.38
CA SER A 49 -0.89 -8.70 -15.65
C SER A 49 -2.34 -9.17 -15.71
N VAL A 50 -2.94 -9.42 -14.55
CA VAL A 50 -4.33 -9.86 -14.39
C VAL A 50 -5.14 -8.67 -13.88
N GLU A 51 -6.31 -8.47 -14.45
CA GLU A 51 -7.26 -7.46 -13.97
C GLU A 51 -8.02 -7.95 -12.74
N GLY A 52 -8.57 -7.01 -11.97
CA GLY A 52 -9.41 -7.30 -10.82
C GLY A 52 -9.21 -6.34 -9.65
N VAL A 53 -9.77 -6.74 -8.52
CA VAL A 53 -9.66 -6.02 -7.24
C VAL A 53 -8.61 -6.71 -6.38
N TYR A 54 -7.55 -5.97 -6.06
CA TYR A 54 -6.43 -6.45 -5.25
C TYR A 54 -6.58 -5.92 -3.83
N LEU A 55 -6.61 -6.85 -2.86
CA LEU A 55 -6.73 -6.55 -1.44
C LEU A 55 -5.33 -6.58 -0.79
N PHE A 56 -4.95 -5.48 -0.18
CA PHE A 56 -3.71 -5.34 0.57
C PHE A 56 -4.05 -5.35 2.06
N GLY A 57 -3.82 -6.49 2.71
CA GLY A 57 -3.98 -6.62 4.15
C GLY A 57 -2.84 -5.92 4.89
N VAL A 58 -3.17 -5.17 5.93
CA VAL A 58 -2.17 -4.52 6.79
C VAL A 58 -2.21 -5.14 8.17
N THR A 59 -1.07 -5.66 8.62
CA THR A 59 -0.88 -6.15 9.99
C THR A 59 0.24 -5.35 10.63
N ALA A 60 0.00 -4.78 11.80
CA ALA A 60 1.01 -4.06 12.58
C ALA A 60 1.52 -4.92 13.74
N PHE A 61 2.79 -4.79 14.05
CA PHE A 61 3.44 -5.50 15.15
C PHE A 61 4.03 -4.46 16.10
N PRO A 62 3.66 -4.45 17.40
CA PRO A 62 4.30 -3.56 18.38
C PRO A 62 5.75 -3.98 18.63
N ALA A 63 6.57 -3.06 19.14
CA ALA A 63 7.93 -3.40 19.57
C ALA A 63 7.90 -4.29 20.83
N GLY A 64 8.79 -5.27 20.92
CA GLY A 64 8.93 -6.18 22.05
C GLY A 64 9.27 -7.62 21.64
N GLU A 65 9.78 -8.42 22.57
CA GLU A 65 10.21 -9.82 22.30
C GLU A 65 9.03 -10.74 21.93
N GLN A 66 7.85 -10.49 22.49
CA GLN A 66 6.63 -11.25 22.22
C GLN A 66 5.57 -10.33 21.59
N SER A 67 5.86 -9.85 20.38
CA SER A 67 4.91 -9.02 19.64
C SER A 67 3.81 -9.89 19.02
N HIS A 68 2.55 -9.50 19.26
CA HIS A 68 1.40 -10.07 18.57
C HIS A 68 0.98 -9.15 17.44
N GLY A 69 0.79 -9.74 16.25
CA GLY A 69 0.32 -9.00 15.08
C GLY A 69 -1.15 -8.59 15.23
N GLN A 70 -1.44 -7.32 14.98
CA GLN A 70 -2.79 -6.78 14.90
C GLN A 70 -3.15 -6.49 13.45
N PHE A 71 -4.18 -7.16 12.93
CA PHE A 71 -4.73 -6.85 11.61
C PHE A 71 -5.51 -5.53 11.66
N LEU A 72 -5.13 -4.59 10.80
CA LEU A 72 -5.70 -3.23 10.74
C LEU A 72 -6.74 -3.05 9.64
N GLY A 73 -6.81 -3.99 8.67
CA GLY A 73 -7.79 -3.97 7.59
C GLY A 73 -7.17 -4.11 6.19
N TYR A 74 -7.99 -3.85 5.18
CA TYR A 74 -7.61 -3.97 3.77
C TYR A 74 -7.61 -2.62 3.05
N GLY A 75 -6.53 -2.35 2.31
CA GLY A 75 -6.55 -1.41 1.19
C GLY A 75 -6.99 -2.09 -0.11
N ARG A 76 -7.67 -1.38 -1.00
CA ARG A 76 -8.15 -1.92 -2.28
C ARG A 76 -7.55 -1.16 -3.44
N LEU A 77 -6.97 -1.88 -4.40
CA LEU A 77 -6.57 -1.34 -5.69
C LEU A 77 -7.33 -2.05 -6.80
N HIS A 78 -7.87 -1.26 -7.72
CA HIS A 78 -8.72 -1.74 -8.80
C HIS A 78 -7.96 -1.58 -10.11
N PHE A 79 -7.76 -2.69 -10.82
CA PHE A 79 -7.11 -2.69 -12.13
C PHE A 79 -8.07 -3.29 -13.12
N TYR A 80 -8.49 -2.50 -14.11
CA TYR A 80 -9.39 -2.94 -15.16
C TYR A 80 -8.67 -2.82 -16.49
N ARG A 81 -8.87 -3.80 -17.38
CA ARG A 81 -8.40 -3.66 -18.75
C ARG A 81 -9.19 -2.53 -19.41
N ASN A 82 -8.47 -1.60 -20.03
CA ASN A 82 -9.11 -0.61 -20.87
C ASN A 82 -9.63 -1.32 -22.12
N ASN A 83 -10.92 -1.63 -22.16
CA ASN A 83 -11.55 -2.26 -23.30
C ASN A 83 -11.90 -1.19 -24.35
N ASN A 84 -10.88 -0.53 -24.90
CA ASN A 84 -11.08 0.40 -26.01
C ASN A 84 -11.18 -0.40 -27.31
N SER A 85 -12.28 -1.14 -27.47
CA SER A 85 -12.67 -1.66 -28.77
C SER A 85 -13.22 -0.51 -29.61
N LEU A 86 -12.33 0.20 -30.32
CA LEU A 86 -12.74 0.93 -31.52
C LEU A 86 -13.00 -0.11 -32.61
N PHE A 87 -14.11 -0.83 -32.47
CA PHE A 87 -14.66 -1.58 -33.60
C PHE A 87 -15.39 -0.55 -34.47
N SER A 88 -14.68 0.01 -35.45
CA SER A 88 -15.31 0.74 -36.55
C SER A 88 -15.60 -0.28 -37.64
N PRO A 89 -16.87 -0.65 -37.90
CA PRO A 89 -17.21 -1.51 -39.05
C PRO A 89 -17.02 -0.80 -40.41
N PHE A 90 -16.62 0.47 -40.41
CA PHE A 90 -16.34 1.25 -41.61
C PHE A 90 -14.94 1.85 -41.48
N GLY A 91 -13.98 1.29 -42.23
CA GLY A 91 -12.60 1.75 -42.25
C GLY A 91 -12.46 3.17 -42.79
N TRP A 92 -11.62 3.96 -42.14
CA TRP A 92 -11.03 5.20 -42.61
C TRP A 92 -9.52 5.07 -42.45
#